data_AF-A0A267MNH7-F1
#
_entry.id   AF-A0A267MNH7-F1
#
_cell.length_a   1.000
_cell.length_b   1.000
_cell.length_c   1.000
_cell.angle_alpha   90.00
_cell.angle_beta   90.00
_cell.angle_gamma   90.00
#
_symmetry.space_group_name_H-M   'P 1'
#
loop_
_entity.id
_entity.type
_entity.pdbx_description
1 polymer ?
#
loop_
_entity_poly.entity_id
_entity_poly.type
_entity_poly.pdbx_seq_one_letter_code
_entity_poly.pdbx_strand_id
1 'polypeptide(L)'
;MKGFIYINLIIILVVVMMVTGVIVTINLHNNMKIQLRCDYFKAKYLAESGVEEVTDRIYEEVSAHIDSYLVKTKEHKLAYMNKKEKEYTPLDIHKYINKPFIEDIHNYNYKRLNMFNYVHDHEYEIITTYEPKYNGIIIESKGIYNRSKSKIQVIVELTKLEVDYYDENNIPIVKIKSPEIVEYKYIY
;
A
#
# COMPACT_ATOMS: atom_id res chain seq x y z
N MET A 1 -63.81 33.07 -25.25
CA MET A 1 -62.65 33.54 -24.44
C MET A 1 -62.30 32.63 -23.27
N LYS A 2 -63.23 32.26 -22.37
CA LYS A 2 -62.91 31.43 -21.18
C LYS A 2 -62.22 30.09 -21.52
N GLY A 3 -62.71 29.36 -22.52
CA GLY A 3 -62.09 28.08 -22.97
C GLY A 3 -60.65 28.21 -23.44
N PHE A 4 -60.30 29.30 -24.13
CA PHE A 4 -58.93 29.57 -24.58
C PHE A 4 -57.98 29.83 -23.41
N ILE A 5 -58.46 30.49 -22.34
CA ILE A 5 -57.68 30.71 -21.13
C ILE A 5 -57.40 29.38 -20.42
N TYR A 6 -58.40 28.49 -20.30
CA TYR A 6 -58.20 27.17 -19.69
C TYR A 6 -57.21 26.30 -20.46
N ILE A 7 -57.27 26.29 -21.80
CA ILE A 7 -56.34 25.52 -22.63
C ILE A 7 -54.90 26.03 -22.45
N ASN A 8 -54.68 27.35 -22.48
CA ASN A 8 -53.36 27.92 -22.25
C ASN A 8 -52.83 27.60 -20.84
N LEU A 9 -53.69 27.63 -19.83
CA LEU A 9 -53.30 27.30 -18.46
C LEU A 9 -52.89 25.83 -18.32
N ILE A 10 -53.59 24.91 -19.00
CA ILE A 10 -53.21 23.49 -19.07
C ILE A 10 -51.86 23.33 -19.78
N ILE A 11 -51.66 24.00 -20.92
CA ILE A 11 -50.38 23.93 -21.66
C ILE A 11 -49.23 24.43 -20.78
N ILE A 12 -49.41 25.57 -20.09
CA ILE A 12 -48.41 26.11 -19.16
C ILE A 12 -48.13 25.10 -18.03
N LEU A 13 -49.17 24.50 -17.43
CA LEU A 13 -49.01 23.52 -16.37
C LEU A 13 -48.20 22.30 -16.84
N VAL A 14 -48.50 21.78 -18.03
CA VAL A 14 -47.78 20.63 -18.61
C VAL A 14 -46.32 20.98 -18.86
N VAL A 15 -46.04 22.18 -19.42
CA VAL A 15 -44.67 22.65 -19.63
C VAL A 15 -43.92 22.77 -18.31
N VAL A 16 -44.53 23.36 -17.27
CA VAL A 16 -43.92 23.48 -15.94
C VAL A 16 -43.64 22.10 -15.33
N MET A 17 -44.57 21.15 -15.46
CA MET A 17 -44.36 19.77 -14.99
C MET A 17 -43.20 19.08 -15.74
N MET A 18 -43.13 19.23 -17.06
CA MET A 18 -42.03 18.67 -17.86
C MET A 18 -40.68 19.27 -17.46
N VAL A 19 -40.59 20.59 -17.33
CA VAL A 19 -39.36 21.28 -16.90
C VAL A 19 -38.96 20.85 -15.49
N THR A 20 -39.91 20.78 -14.56
CA THR A 20 -39.65 20.34 -13.19
C THR A 20 -39.16 18.89 -13.16
N GLY A 21 -39.77 18.00 -13.95
CA GLY A 21 -39.36 16.59 -14.07
C GLY A 21 -37.93 16.46 -14.60
N VAL A 22 -37.55 17.26 -15.60
CA VAL A 22 -36.18 17.31 -16.12
C VAL A 22 -35.20 17.80 -15.05
N ILE A 23 -35.52 18.88 -14.33
CA ILE A 23 -34.67 19.43 -13.26
C ILE A 23 -34.44 18.39 -12.16
N VAL A 24 -35.51 17.73 -11.69
CA VAL A 24 -35.41 16.69 -10.67
C VAL A 24 -34.53 15.53 -11.15
N THR A 25 -34.72 15.08 -12.39
CA THR A 25 -33.94 13.97 -12.97
C THR A 25 -32.45 14.32 -13.06
N ILE A 26 -32.12 15.53 -13.52
CA ILE A 26 -30.73 15.99 -13.60
C ILE A 26 -30.09 16.06 -12.20
N ASN A 27 -30.82 16.60 -11.22
CA ASN A 27 -30.33 16.70 -9.85
C ASN A 27 -30.09 15.32 -9.22
N LEU A 28 -31.02 14.38 -9.38
CA LEU A 28 -30.85 13.01 -8.89
C LEU A 28 -29.62 12.34 -9.51
N HIS A 29 -29.45 12.46 -10.82
CA HIS A 29 -28.30 11.89 -11.52
C HIS A 29 -26.97 12.50 -11.07
N ASN A 30 -26.92 13.82 -10.91
CA ASN A 30 -25.73 14.52 -10.43
C ASN A 30 -25.39 14.12 -8.99
N ASN A 31 -26.38 14.05 -8.11
CA ASN A 31 -26.18 13.62 -6.72
C ASN A 31 -25.66 12.19 -6.65
N MET A 32 -26.20 11.26 -7.44
CA MET A 32 -25.71 9.88 -7.51
C MET A 32 -24.26 9.83 -7.99
N LYS A 33 -23.89 10.61 -9.03
CA LYS A 33 -22.51 10.70 -9.51
C LYS A 33 -21.55 11.23 -8.44
N ILE A 34 -21.95 12.27 -7.71
CA ILE A 34 -21.15 12.82 -6.61
C ILE A 34 -20.95 11.77 -5.52
N GLN A 35 -22.02 11.09 -5.12
CA GLN A 35 -21.95 10.05 -4.09
C GLN A 35 -21.03 8.90 -4.51
N LEU A 36 -21.17 8.38 -5.73
CA LEU A 36 -20.29 7.33 -6.26
C LEU A 36 -18.82 7.77 -6.27
N ARG A 37 -18.56 9.03 -6.62
CA ARG A 37 -17.20 9.58 -6.61
C ARG A 37 -16.65 9.69 -5.17
N CYS A 38 -17.46 10.15 -4.21
CA CYS A 38 -17.09 10.19 -2.80
C CYS A 38 -16.81 8.78 -2.25
N ASP A 39 -17.64 7.80 -2.62
CA ASP A 39 -17.48 6.41 -2.20
C ASP A 39 -16.20 5.79 -2.78
N TYR A 40 -15.88 6.10 -4.04
CA TYR A 40 -14.61 5.72 -4.65
C TYR A 40 -13.40 6.34 -3.94
N PHE A 41 -13.45 7.62 -3.57
CA PHE A 41 -12.37 8.25 -2.80
C PHE A 41 -12.16 7.60 -1.43
N LYS A 42 -13.25 7.22 -0.75
CA LYS A 42 -13.15 6.48 0.52
C LYS A 42 -12.55 5.08 0.31
N ALA A 43 -12.96 4.36 -0.74
CA ALA A 43 -12.36 3.08 -1.11
C ALA A 43 -10.86 3.22 -1.42
N LYS A 44 -10.45 4.30 -2.10
CA LYS A 44 -9.05 4.63 -2.36
C LYS A 44 -8.26 4.86 -1.07
N TYR A 45 -8.80 5.67 -0.16
CA TYR A 45 -8.16 5.95 1.12
C TYR A 45 -7.98 4.71 1.99
N LEU A 46 -8.96 3.79 1.97
CA LEU A 46 -8.85 2.49 2.64
C LEU A 46 -7.71 1.65 2.07
N ALA A 47 -7.56 1.64 0.74
CA ALA A 47 -6.45 0.94 0.09
C ALA A 47 -5.10 1.56 0.50
N GLU A 48 -5.00 2.89 0.48
CA GLU A 48 -3.79 3.64 0.90
C GLU A 48 -3.40 3.33 2.34
N SER A 49 -4.37 3.37 3.26
CA SER A 49 -4.16 3.06 4.68
C SER A 49 -3.61 1.65 4.88
N GLY A 50 -4.11 0.69 4.12
CA GLY A 50 -3.63 -0.68 4.17
C GLY A 50 -2.19 -0.84 3.67
N VAL A 51 -1.80 -0.11 2.62
CA VAL A 51 -0.40 -0.08 2.15
C VAL A 51 0.51 0.53 3.20
N GLU A 52 0.14 1.69 3.75
CA GLU A 52 0.92 2.43 4.75
C GLU A 52 1.19 1.53 5.96
N GLU A 53 0.15 0.92 6.53
CA GLU A 53 0.26 0.04 7.70
C GLU A 53 1.20 -1.15 7.45
N VAL A 54 1.13 -1.77 6.27
CA VAL A 54 1.98 -2.93 5.96
C VAL A 54 3.41 -2.50 5.72
N THR A 55 3.60 -1.39 5.02
CA THR A 55 4.95 -0.86 4.72
C THR A 55 5.67 -0.48 6.02
N ASP A 56 4.98 0.20 6.94
CA ASP A 56 5.54 0.55 8.26
C ASP A 56 5.97 -0.68 9.04
N ARG A 57 5.13 -1.73 9.09
CA ARG A 57 5.49 -2.99 9.75
C ARG A 57 6.72 -3.65 9.12
N ILE A 58 6.81 -3.65 7.80
CA ILE A 58 7.97 -4.18 7.07
C ILE A 58 9.23 -3.41 7.46
N TYR A 59 9.15 -2.08 7.53
CA TYR A 59 10.26 -1.24 7.95
C TYR A 59 10.72 -1.53 9.37
N GLU A 60 9.79 -1.67 10.31
CA GLU A 60 10.08 -2.00 11.71
C GLU A 60 10.77 -3.37 11.83
N GLU A 61 10.24 -4.40 11.15
CA GLU A 61 10.78 -5.76 11.23
C GLU A 61 12.15 -5.87 10.57
N VAL A 62 12.34 -5.27 9.40
CA VAL A 62 13.64 -5.24 8.73
C VAL A 62 14.66 -4.48 9.58
N SER A 63 14.29 -3.36 10.21
CA SER A 63 15.17 -2.62 11.12
C SER A 63 15.64 -3.51 12.28
N ALA A 64 14.73 -4.27 12.89
CA ALA A 64 15.08 -5.21 13.97
C ALA A 64 16.05 -6.31 13.50
N HIS A 65 15.89 -6.81 12.28
CA HIS A 65 16.80 -7.77 11.67
C HIS A 65 18.18 -7.16 11.34
N ILE A 66 18.23 -5.91 10.88
CA ILE A 66 19.48 -5.18 10.65
C ILE A 66 20.25 -5.05 11.97
N ASP A 67 19.60 -4.64 13.06
CA ASP A 67 20.25 -4.51 14.37
C ASP A 67 20.83 -5.85 14.84
N SER A 68 20.06 -6.93 14.72
CA SER A 68 20.52 -8.29 15.03
C SER A 68 21.74 -8.70 14.18
N TYR A 69 21.73 -8.37 12.88
CA TYR A 69 22.82 -8.63 11.97
C TYR A 69 24.09 -7.85 12.34
N LEU A 70 23.96 -6.58 12.73
CA LEU A 70 25.10 -5.76 13.15
C LEU A 70 25.78 -6.30 14.41
N VAL A 71 25.00 -6.76 15.40
CA VAL A 71 25.52 -7.43 16.61
C VAL A 71 26.32 -8.68 16.24
N LYS A 72 25.73 -9.58 15.42
CA LYS A 72 26.41 -10.81 14.98
C LYS A 72 27.66 -10.53 14.16
N THR A 73 27.63 -9.49 13.33
CA THR A 73 28.79 -9.09 12.51
C THR A 73 29.93 -8.61 13.40
N LYS A 74 29.65 -7.85 14.46
CA LYS A 74 30.65 -7.43 15.44
C LYS A 74 31.29 -8.64 16.13
N GLU A 75 30.48 -9.58 16.61
CA GLU A 75 30.96 -10.82 17.25
C GLU A 75 31.83 -11.65 16.30
N HIS A 76 31.40 -11.78 15.05
CA HIS A 76 32.14 -12.50 14.01
C HIS A 76 33.51 -11.86 13.72
N LYS A 77 33.56 -10.53 13.60
CA LYS A 77 34.81 -9.77 13.42
C LYS A 77 35.76 -9.93 14.62
N LEU A 78 35.25 -9.85 15.85
CA LEU A 78 36.05 -10.05 17.06
C LEU A 78 36.64 -11.47 17.12
N ALA A 79 35.83 -12.49 16.80
CA ALA A 79 36.28 -13.88 16.77
C ALA A 79 37.40 -14.10 15.73
N TYR A 80 37.25 -13.51 14.54
CA TYR A 80 38.28 -13.56 13.48
C TYR A 80 39.61 -12.94 13.94
N MET A 81 39.57 -11.73 14.50
CA MET A 81 40.77 -11.04 15.02
C MET A 81 41.48 -11.84 16.12
N ASN A 82 40.72 -12.54 16.97
CA ASN A 82 41.27 -13.36 18.06
C ASN A 82 41.88 -14.68 17.58
N LYS A 83 41.31 -15.30 16.53
CA LYS A 83 41.74 -16.62 16.03
C LYS A 83 42.84 -16.56 14.97
N LYS A 84 43.14 -15.38 14.39
CA LYS A 84 44.10 -15.19 13.29
C LYS A 84 43.84 -16.16 12.12
N GLU A 85 42.58 -16.32 11.75
CA GLU A 85 42.22 -17.11 10.57
C GLU A 85 42.72 -16.44 9.29
N LYS A 86 43.03 -17.22 8.25
CA LYS A 86 43.69 -16.70 7.03
C LYS A 86 42.80 -15.78 6.19
N GLU A 87 41.48 -15.98 6.19
CA GLU A 87 40.55 -15.25 5.33
C GLU A 87 39.26 -14.92 6.10
N TYR A 88 38.82 -13.65 6.02
CA TYR A 88 37.55 -13.21 6.61
C TYR A 88 36.44 -13.26 5.57
N THR A 89 35.37 -13.99 5.86
CA THR A 89 34.15 -14.01 5.04
C THR A 89 33.03 -13.24 5.76
N PRO A 90 32.43 -12.21 5.15
CA PRO A 90 31.31 -11.49 5.73
C PRO A 90 30.10 -12.41 5.97
N LEU A 91 29.28 -12.07 6.96
CA LEU A 91 27.99 -12.72 7.16
C LEU A 91 27.06 -12.37 6.00
N ASP A 92 26.39 -13.37 5.45
CA ASP A 92 25.45 -13.21 4.33
C ASP A 92 24.15 -12.52 4.78
N ILE A 93 23.97 -11.26 4.35
CA ILE A 93 22.79 -10.45 4.68
C ILE A 93 21.48 -11.13 4.24
N HIS A 94 21.49 -11.84 3.11
CA HIS A 94 20.30 -12.51 2.60
C HIS A 94 19.87 -13.59 3.58
N LYS A 95 20.81 -14.32 4.18
CA LYS A 95 20.52 -15.36 5.16
C LYS A 95 19.98 -14.82 6.49
N TYR A 96 20.45 -13.64 6.92
CA TYR A 96 20.16 -13.11 8.25
C TYR A 96 19.01 -12.09 8.30
N ILE A 97 18.77 -11.37 7.20
CA ILE A 97 17.76 -10.32 7.12
C ILE A 97 16.63 -10.76 6.19
N ASN A 98 16.95 -11.03 4.92
CA ASN A 98 15.91 -11.23 3.90
C ASN A 98 15.21 -12.57 4.06
N LYS A 99 15.95 -13.67 4.31
CA LYS A 99 15.38 -15.02 4.33
C LYS A 99 14.33 -15.23 5.43
N PRO A 100 14.57 -14.89 6.72
CA PRO A 100 13.55 -15.02 7.76
C PRO A 100 12.29 -14.21 7.41
N PHE A 101 12.50 -12.97 6.98
CA PHE A 101 11.42 -12.08 6.59
C PHE A 101 10.61 -12.61 5.38
N ILE A 102 11.27 -13.17 4.36
CA ILE A 102 10.62 -13.78 3.18
C ILE A 102 9.81 -15.01 3.58
N GLU A 103 10.30 -15.83 4.51
CA GLU A 103 9.59 -17.03 4.98
C GLU A 103 8.28 -16.67 5.71
N ASP A 104 8.25 -15.53 6.40
CA ASP A 104 7.10 -15.05 7.16
C ASP A 104 6.22 -14.02 6.41
N ILE A 105 6.54 -13.70 5.15
CA ILE A 105 5.86 -12.63 4.41
C ILE A 105 4.35 -12.83 4.27
N HIS A 106 3.89 -14.08 4.24
CA HIS A 106 2.46 -14.41 4.15
C HIS A 106 1.68 -14.06 5.43
N ASN A 107 2.35 -13.92 6.58
CA ASN A 107 1.72 -13.50 7.83
C ASN A 107 1.22 -12.05 7.78
N TYR A 108 1.66 -11.28 6.78
CA TYR A 108 1.21 -9.91 6.51
C TYR A 108 -0.07 -9.86 5.67
N ASN A 109 -0.60 -11.01 5.23
CA ASN A 109 -1.90 -11.09 4.58
C ASN A 109 -3.01 -10.99 5.61
N TYR A 110 -3.82 -9.93 5.54
CA TYR A 110 -4.97 -9.79 6.42
C TYR A 110 -6.07 -8.95 5.79
N LYS A 111 -7.24 -9.00 6.42
CA LYS A 111 -8.40 -8.20 6.08
C LYS A 111 -8.85 -7.45 7.32
N ARG A 112 -9.05 -6.14 7.22
CA ARG A 112 -9.57 -5.32 8.31
C ARG A 112 -10.93 -4.76 7.94
N LEU A 113 -11.89 -4.93 8.84
CA LEU A 113 -13.27 -4.47 8.69
C LEU A 113 -13.50 -3.22 9.54
N ASN A 114 -14.24 -2.26 9.00
CA ASN A 114 -14.82 -1.13 9.70
C ASN A 114 -13.84 -0.34 10.59
N MET A 115 -12.61 -0.08 10.10
CA MET A 115 -11.56 0.60 10.86
C MET A 115 -11.83 2.09 11.09
N PHE A 116 -12.60 2.71 10.20
CA PHE A 116 -12.91 4.14 10.24
C PHE A 116 -14.35 4.36 10.71
N ASN A 117 -14.65 5.55 11.22
CA ASN A 117 -16.02 5.91 11.60
C ASN A 117 -16.84 6.37 10.38
N TYR A 118 -16.93 5.51 9.36
CA TYR A 118 -17.75 5.77 8.19
C TYR A 118 -19.15 5.18 8.34
N VAL A 119 -20.11 5.80 7.66
CA VAL A 119 -21.54 5.45 7.74
C VAL A 119 -21.86 4.07 7.16
N HIS A 120 -21.15 3.67 6.11
CA HIS A 120 -21.38 2.39 5.43
C HIS A 120 -20.28 1.38 5.76
N ASP A 121 -20.61 0.11 5.58
CA ASP A 121 -19.66 -0.99 5.69
C ASP A 121 -18.45 -0.76 4.77
N HIS A 122 -17.28 -1.02 5.33
CA HIS A 122 -16.04 -0.79 4.64
C HIS A 122 -14.92 -1.69 5.16
N GLU A 123 -13.94 -1.91 4.30
CA GLU A 123 -12.85 -2.83 4.57
C GLU A 123 -11.64 -2.51 3.69
N TYR A 124 -10.48 -3.00 4.10
CA TYR A 124 -9.37 -3.21 3.17
C TYR A 124 -8.78 -4.61 3.37
N GLU A 125 -8.19 -5.12 2.30
CA GLU A 125 -7.58 -6.44 2.19
C GLU A 125 -6.15 -6.26 1.70
N ILE A 126 -5.21 -6.92 2.37
CA ILE A 126 -3.79 -6.92 2.06
C ILE A 126 -3.35 -8.29 1.57
N ILE A 127 -2.60 -8.28 0.48
CA ILE A 127 -1.91 -9.45 -0.05
C ILE A 127 -0.45 -9.07 -0.31
N THR A 128 0.47 -9.76 0.34
CA THR A 128 1.92 -9.63 0.20
C THR A 128 2.50 -10.86 -0.49
N THR A 129 3.37 -10.64 -1.46
CA THR A 129 4.11 -11.68 -2.16
C THR A 129 5.55 -11.27 -2.37
N TYR A 130 6.47 -12.23 -2.26
CA TYR A 130 7.88 -12.00 -2.60
C TYR A 130 8.11 -12.27 -4.10
N GLU A 131 8.82 -11.36 -4.78
CA GLU A 131 9.23 -11.50 -6.17
C GLU A 131 10.76 -11.56 -6.27
N PRO A 132 11.33 -12.77 -6.47
CA PRO A 132 12.78 -12.97 -6.52
C PRO A 132 13.48 -12.15 -7.60
N LYS A 133 12.80 -11.89 -8.73
CA LYS A 133 13.41 -11.17 -9.86
C LYS A 133 13.85 -9.76 -9.49
N TYR A 134 13.12 -9.11 -8.60
CA TYR A 134 13.41 -7.75 -8.13
C TYR A 134 13.99 -7.72 -6.72
N ASN A 135 14.15 -8.89 -6.06
CA ASN A 135 14.46 -8.99 -4.63
C ASN A 135 13.57 -8.04 -3.83
N GLY A 136 12.27 -8.11 -4.06
CA GLY A 136 11.30 -7.17 -3.52
C GLY A 136 9.99 -7.83 -3.11
N ILE A 137 9.24 -7.11 -2.28
CA ILE A 137 7.92 -7.47 -1.81
C ILE A 137 6.91 -6.70 -2.64
N ILE A 138 5.96 -7.41 -3.22
CA ILE A 138 4.78 -6.82 -3.83
C ILE A 138 3.69 -6.79 -2.75
N ILE A 139 3.20 -5.58 -2.45
CA ILE A 139 2.09 -5.34 -1.53
C ILE A 139 0.90 -4.91 -2.37
N GLU A 140 -0.15 -5.72 -2.38
CA GLU A 140 -1.43 -5.37 -2.98
C GLU A 140 -2.43 -5.03 -1.88
N SER A 141 -2.98 -3.82 -1.95
CA SER A 141 -4.05 -3.38 -1.04
C SER A 141 -5.32 -3.09 -1.82
N LYS A 142 -6.44 -3.60 -1.32
CA LYS A 142 -7.76 -3.44 -1.93
C LYS A 142 -8.72 -2.87 -0.90
N GLY A 143 -9.09 -1.60 -1.09
CA GLY A 143 -10.08 -0.91 -0.28
C GLY A 143 -11.48 -1.03 -0.87
N ILE A 144 -12.47 -1.22 0.01
CA ILE A 144 -13.88 -1.38 -0.37
C ILE A 144 -14.71 -0.47 0.55
N TYR A 145 -15.51 0.41 -0.05
CA TYR A 145 -16.45 1.26 0.66
C TYR A 145 -17.78 1.30 -0.10
N ASN A 146 -18.89 0.93 0.55
CA ASN A 146 -20.22 0.98 -0.06
C ASN A 146 -20.27 0.45 -1.51
N ARG A 147 -19.72 -0.76 -1.73
CA ARG A 147 -19.55 -1.44 -3.05
C ARG A 147 -18.55 -0.80 -4.02
N SER A 148 -18.08 0.42 -3.77
CA SER A 148 -16.95 1.00 -4.50
C SER A 148 -15.66 0.29 -4.11
N LYS A 149 -14.78 0.05 -5.08
CA LYS A 149 -13.51 -0.66 -4.89
C LYS A 149 -12.37 0.17 -5.46
N SER A 150 -11.23 0.11 -4.80
CA SER A 150 -9.97 0.65 -5.30
C SER A 150 -8.84 -0.32 -4.96
N LYS A 151 -7.89 -0.49 -5.86
CA LYS A 151 -6.73 -1.37 -5.66
C LYS A 151 -5.45 -0.58 -5.88
N ILE A 152 -4.48 -0.80 -5.00
CA ILE A 152 -3.15 -0.22 -5.05
C ILE A 152 -2.15 -1.36 -5.01
N GLN A 153 -1.08 -1.22 -5.77
CA GLN A 153 0.07 -2.10 -5.68
C GLN A 153 1.31 -1.27 -5.43
N VAL A 154 2.11 -1.73 -4.47
CA VAL A 154 3.39 -1.15 -4.10
C VAL A 154 4.45 -2.23 -4.19
N ILE A 155 5.62 -1.87 -4.69
CA ILE A 155 6.79 -2.74 -4.69
C ILE A 155 7.81 -2.12 -3.74
N VAL A 156 8.17 -2.88 -2.70
CA VAL A 156 9.21 -2.52 -1.74
C VAL A 156 10.43 -3.39 -2.04
N GLU A 157 11.53 -2.76 -2.43
CA GLU A 157 12.79 -3.45 -2.61
C GLU A 157 13.40 -3.80 -1.24
N LEU A 158 13.86 -5.04 -1.06
CA LEU A 158 14.46 -5.49 0.19
C LEU A 158 15.89 -4.96 0.37
N THR A 159 16.39 -5.09 1.59
CA THR A 159 17.73 -4.68 1.97
C THR A 159 18.81 -5.33 1.10
N LYS A 160 19.79 -4.51 0.69
CA LYS A 160 20.96 -4.92 -0.09
C LYS A 160 22.24 -4.51 0.61
N LEU A 161 23.31 -5.26 0.33
CA LEU A 161 24.65 -4.98 0.84
C LEU A 161 25.55 -4.59 -0.33
N GLU A 162 26.22 -3.45 -0.19
CA GLU A 162 27.23 -2.98 -1.13
C GLU A 162 28.58 -2.92 -0.41
N VAL A 163 29.60 -3.54 -1.01
CA VAL A 163 30.98 -3.41 -0.50
C VAL A 163 31.48 -2.03 -0.91
N ASP A 164 31.86 -1.22 0.08
CA ASP A 164 32.36 0.14 -0.17
C ASP A 164 33.87 0.10 -0.44
N TYR A 165 34.64 -0.42 0.51
CA TYR A 165 36.09 -0.61 0.41
C TYR A 165 36.58 -1.65 1.42
N TYR A 166 37.87 -1.99 1.37
CA TYR A 166 38.53 -2.88 2.33
C TYR A 166 39.41 -2.06 3.28
N ASP A 167 39.43 -2.43 4.56
CA ASP A 167 40.30 -1.80 5.56
C ASP A 167 41.75 -2.32 5.48
N GLU A 168 42.62 -1.79 6.37
CA GLU A 168 44.04 -2.15 6.44
C GLU A 168 44.28 -3.65 6.76
N ASN A 169 43.29 -4.34 7.30
CA ASN A 169 43.32 -5.77 7.61
C ASN A 169 42.64 -6.61 6.51
N ASN A 170 42.35 -6.01 5.35
CA ASN A 170 41.63 -6.63 4.25
C ASN A 170 40.21 -7.10 4.63
N ILE A 171 39.57 -6.44 5.60
CA ILE A 171 38.19 -6.69 6.00
C ILE A 171 37.29 -5.74 5.22
N PRO A 172 36.23 -6.24 4.54
CA PRO A 172 35.32 -5.37 3.80
C PRO A 172 34.49 -4.50 4.75
N ILE A 173 34.41 -3.23 4.40
CA ILE A 173 33.49 -2.25 4.95
C ILE A 173 32.27 -2.22 4.02
N VAL A 174 31.11 -2.47 4.60
CA VAL A 174 29.87 -2.71 3.87
C VAL A 174 28.88 -1.61 4.17
N LYS A 175 28.17 -1.16 3.14
CA LYS A 175 27.00 -0.28 3.23
C LYS A 175 25.75 -1.14 3.15
N ILE A 176 24.84 -0.93 4.09
CA ILE A 176 23.52 -1.56 4.10
C ILE A 176 22.53 -0.55 3.52
N LYS A 177 21.89 -0.90 2.41
CA LYS A 177 20.78 -0.12 1.84
C LYS A 177 19.48 -0.59 2.46
N SER A 178 18.82 0.29 3.19
CA SER A 178 17.49 0.04 3.76
C SER A 178 16.45 -0.26 2.67
N PRO A 179 15.33 -0.93 3.02
CA PRO A 179 14.24 -1.12 2.07
C PRO A 179 13.73 0.20 1.51
N GLU A 180 13.27 0.21 0.27
CA GLU A 180 12.69 1.41 -0.34
C GLU A 180 11.51 1.07 -1.24
N ILE A 181 10.52 1.97 -1.28
CA ILE A 181 9.42 1.86 -2.24
C ILE A 181 9.97 2.24 -3.61
N VAL A 182 10.00 1.28 -4.52
CA VAL A 182 10.48 1.47 -5.90
C VAL A 182 9.34 1.71 -6.89
N GLU A 183 8.13 1.25 -6.55
CA GLU A 183 6.95 1.45 -7.40
C GLU A 183 5.70 1.64 -6.55
N TYR A 184 4.86 2.60 -6.94
CA TYR A 184 3.53 2.82 -6.39
C TYR A 184 2.55 3.06 -7.53
N LYS A 185 1.52 2.21 -7.67
CA LYS A 185 0.52 2.37 -8.73
C LYS A 185 -0.90 2.02 -8.30
N TYR A 186 -1.85 2.70 -8.92
CA TYR A 186 -3.27 2.35 -8.86
C TYR A 186 -3.57 1.29 -9.92
N ILE A 187 -4.30 0.24 -9.54
CA ILE A 187 -4.79 -0.79 -10.44
C ILE A 187 -6.29 -0.52 -10.68
N TYR A 188 -6.65 -0.32 -11.95
CA TYR A 188 -8.02 -0.07 -12.41
C TYR A 188 -8.81 -1.37 -12.61
#